data_AF-A0A1I0LJ14-F1
#
_entry.id   AF-A0A1I0LJ14-F1
#
_cell.length_a   1.000
_cell.length_b   1.000
_cell.length_c   1.000
_cell.angle_alpha   90.00
_cell.angle_beta   90.00
_cell.angle_gamma   90.00
#
_symmetry.space_group_name_H-M   'P 1'
#
loop_
_entity.id
_entity.type
_entity.pdbx_description
1 polymer ?
#
loop_
_entity_poly.entity_id
_entity_poly.type
_entity_poly.pdbx_seq_one_letter_code
_entity_poly.pdbx_strand_id
1 'polypeptide(L)'
;MLNLPENLPAPEIPCFLGWLNYWSAAAAQAIGFPDPARDAELLMRARRTPSGGWVVKLTDAPLDYDNPAHLDALNRAYERFPVIGGRDSPR
;
A
#
# COMPACT_ATOMS: atom_id res chain seq x y z
N MET A 1 -8.50 1.51 -13.40
CA MET A 1 -8.41 0.05 -13.55
C MET A 1 -7.03 -0.38 -13.05
N LEU A 2 -6.89 -1.52 -12.36
CA LEU A 2 -5.57 -2.02 -11.94
C LEU A 2 -5.01 -2.92 -13.04
N ASN A 3 -3.70 -2.82 -13.31
CA ASN A 3 -3.00 -3.69 -14.24
C ASN A 3 -2.64 -5.03 -13.56
N LEU A 4 -2.64 -6.10 -14.35
CA LEU A 4 -2.08 -7.39 -13.91
C LEU A 4 -0.56 -7.26 -13.68
N PRO A 5 0.04 -8.06 -12.77
CA PRO A 5 1.47 -7.99 -12.45
C PRO A 5 2.38 -8.02 -13.69
N GLU A 6 2.06 -8.88 -14.67
CA GLU A 6 2.82 -9.06 -15.92
C GLU A 6 2.76 -7.85 -16.87
N ASN A 7 1.81 -6.94 -16.65
CA ASN A 7 1.62 -5.74 -17.46
C ASN A 7 2.16 -4.48 -16.77
N LEU A 8 2.73 -4.60 -15.56
CA LEU A 8 3.31 -3.46 -14.87
C LEU A 8 4.69 -3.11 -15.45
N PRO A 9 4.93 -1.86 -15.87
CA PRO A 9 6.23 -1.44 -16.38
C PRO A 9 7.31 -1.41 -15.29
N ALA A 10 6.90 -1.39 -14.02
CA ALA A 10 7.73 -1.31 -12.83
C ALA A 10 7.36 -2.46 -11.89
N PRO A 11 8.11 -3.58 -11.88
CA PRO A 11 7.80 -4.75 -11.06
C PRO A 11 7.86 -4.47 -9.55
N GLU A 12 8.47 -3.36 -9.15
CA GLU A 12 8.49 -2.85 -7.78
C GLU A 12 7.17 -2.21 -7.34
N ILE A 13 6.28 -1.82 -8.26
CA ILE A 13 4.98 -1.23 -7.89
C ILE A 13 4.02 -2.35 -7.47
N PRO A 14 3.45 -2.31 -6.24
CA PRO A 14 2.43 -3.28 -5.83
C PRO A 14 1.22 -3.27 -6.77
N CYS A 15 0.72 -4.44 -7.14
CA CYS A 15 -0.42 -4.57 -8.07
C CYS A 15 -1.76 -4.21 -7.41
N PHE A 16 -1.91 -4.52 -6.13
CA PHE A 16 -3.11 -4.26 -5.33
C PHE A 16 -2.73 -4.14 -3.86
N LEU A 17 -3.65 -3.57 -3.09
CA LEU A 17 -3.60 -3.58 -1.63
C LEU A 17 -4.42 -4.75 -1.08
N GLY A 18 -3.87 -5.43 -0.08
CA GLY A 18 -4.58 -6.36 0.78
C GLY A 18 -4.69 -5.82 2.21
N TRP A 19 -5.23 -6.63 3.12
CA TRP A 19 -5.18 -6.31 4.56
C TRP A 19 -3.73 -6.16 5.05
N LEU A 20 -2.91 -7.16 4.75
CA LEU A 20 -1.49 -7.23 5.06
C LEU A 20 -0.70 -7.10 3.75
N ASN A 21 0.22 -6.14 3.72
CA ASN A 21 1.01 -5.84 2.54
C ASN A 21 2.48 -6.01 2.86
N TYR A 22 3.19 -6.77 2.02
CA TYR A 22 4.64 -6.76 2.01
C TYR A 22 5.13 -5.84 0.90
N TRP A 23 5.93 -4.85 1.28
CA TRP A 23 6.61 -3.95 0.36
C TRP A 23 8.11 -4.15 0.52
N SER A 24 8.80 -4.55 -0.55
CA SER A 24 10.26 -4.53 -0.59
C SER A 24 10.78 -3.11 -0.39
N ALA A 25 12.08 -2.94 -0.13
CA ALA A 25 12.68 -1.61 -0.05
C ALA A 25 12.42 -0.79 -1.33
N ALA A 26 12.53 -1.43 -2.50
CA ALA A 26 12.23 -0.80 -3.80
C ALA A 26 10.75 -0.43 -3.94
N ALA A 27 9.84 -1.31 -3.53
CA ALA A 27 8.40 -1.02 -3.58
C ALA A 27 8.01 0.15 -2.67
N ALA A 28 8.54 0.17 -1.44
CA ALA A 28 8.32 1.25 -0.50
C ALA A 28 8.84 2.58 -1.03
N GLN A 29 10.03 2.59 -1.66
CA GLN A 29 10.57 3.76 -2.33
C GLN A 29 9.68 4.22 -3.50
N ALA A 30 9.23 3.30 -4.36
CA ALA A 30 8.44 3.61 -5.54
C ALA A 30 7.06 4.21 -5.21
N ILE A 31 6.42 3.76 -4.13
CA ILE A 31 5.13 4.31 -3.66
C ILE A 31 5.31 5.51 -2.70
N GLY A 32 6.55 5.86 -2.35
CA GLY A 32 6.85 6.97 -1.45
C GLY A 32 6.47 6.70 0.01
N PHE A 33 6.67 5.47 0.50
CA PHE A 33 6.46 5.05 1.89
C PHE A 33 7.79 4.75 2.60
N PRO A 34 7.97 5.16 3.86
CA PRO A 34 7.06 5.99 4.65
C PRO A 34 7.32 7.50 4.48
N ASP A 35 6.25 8.27 4.55
CA ASP A 35 6.24 9.70 4.83
C ASP A 35 5.71 9.90 6.27
N PRO A 36 6.55 10.27 7.26
CA PRO A 36 6.14 10.41 8.65
C PRO A 36 4.97 11.39 8.87
N ALA A 37 4.80 12.40 8.01
CA ALA A 37 3.73 13.38 8.15
C ALA A 37 2.38 12.85 7.64
N ARG A 38 2.39 11.85 6.77
CA ARG A 38 1.17 11.32 6.10
C ARG A 38 0.83 9.89 6.51
N ASP A 39 1.81 9.14 6.98
CA ASP A 39 1.72 7.69 7.16
C ASP A 39 1.77 7.27 8.64
N ALA A 40 1.58 8.21 9.58
CA ALA A 40 1.67 7.94 11.02
C ALA A 40 0.80 6.76 11.47
N GLU A 41 -0.45 6.68 11.00
CA GLU A 41 -1.34 5.55 11.32
C GLU A 41 -0.88 4.22 10.72
N LEU A 42 -0.40 4.23 9.48
CA LEU A 42 0.15 3.02 8.85
C LEU A 42 1.44 2.58 9.55
N LEU A 43 2.28 3.53 9.97
CA LEU A 43 3.53 3.27 10.70
C LEU A 43 3.29 2.62 12.07
N MET A 44 2.22 2.98 12.79
CA MET A 44 1.83 2.30 14.03
C MET A 44 1.53 0.81 13.81
N ARG A 45 1.12 0.44 12.58
CA ARG A 45 0.76 -0.92 12.18
C ARG A 45 1.78 -1.55 11.23
N ALA A 46 2.97 -0.95 11.10
CA ALA A 46 4.03 -1.41 10.21
C ALA A 46 5.22 -2.00 10.97
N ARG A 47 5.91 -2.94 10.34
CA ARG A 47 7.15 -3.53 10.84
C ARG A 47 8.19 -3.57 9.72
N ARG A 48 9.41 -3.10 9.99
CA ARG A 48 10.55 -3.31 9.08
C ARG A 48 10.98 -4.76 9.04
N THR A 49 11.35 -5.25 7.87
CA THR A 49 11.98 -6.56 7.69
C THR A 49 13.50 -6.44 7.71
N PRO A 50 14.24 -7.54 8.00
CA PRO A 50 15.71 -7.54 7.91
C PRO A 50 16.25 -7.17 6.52
N SER A 51 15.49 -7.45 5.46
CA SER A 51 15.79 -7.07 4.07
C SER A 51 15.52 -5.59 3.76
N GLY A 52 15.12 -4.78 4.74
CA GLY A 52 14.84 -3.36 4.57
C GLY A 52 13.45 -3.04 4.01
N GLY A 53 12.61 -4.06 3.79
CA GLY A 53 11.21 -3.89 3.41
C GLY A 53 10.29 -3.62 4.60
N TRP A 54 8.99 -3.64 4.33
CA TRP A 54 7.93 -3.35 5.27
C TRP A 54 6.83 -4.40 5.20
N VAL A 55 6.31 -4.76 6.35
CA VAL A 55 5.02 -5.45 6.50
C VAL A 55 4.05 -4.45 7.09
N VAL A 56 2.96 -4.14 6.40
CA VAL A 56 2.01 -3.08 6.77
C VAL A 56 0.60 -3.63 6.82
N LYS A 57 -0.11 -3.42 7.94
CA LYS A 57 -1.55 -3.68 8.04
C LYS A 57 -2.35 -2.40 7.80
N LEU A 58 -3.37 -2.46 6.95
CA LEU A 58 -4.27 -1.31 6.73
C LEU A 58 -5.13 -1.03 7.97
N THR A 59 -5.62 -2.09 8.61
CA THR A 59 -6.52 -2.07 9.76
C THR A 59 -6.02 -3.03 10.85
N ASP A 60 -6.48 -2.83 12.09
CA ASP A 60 -6.08 -3.71 13.21
C ASP A 60 -6.66 -5.12 13.11
N ALA A 61 -7.88 -5.25 12.59
CA ALA A 61 -8.56 -6.50 12.27
C ALA A 61 -8.44 -6.83 10.77
N PRO A 62 -8.60 -8.11 10.37
CA PRO A 62 -8.66 -8.51 8.96
C PRO A 62 -9.62 -7.65 8.14
N LEU A 63 -9.22 -7.30 6.91
CA LEU A 63 -10.04 -6.52 6.00
C LEU A 63 -11.37 -7.23 5.76
N ASP A 64 -12.44 -6.46 5.92
CA ASP A 64 -13.83 -6.92 5.81
C ASP A 64 -14.52 -5.94 4.86
N TYR A 65 -14.97 -6.45 3.71
CA TYR A 65 -15.57 -5.62 2.67
C TYR A 65 -17.00 -5.20 2.99
N ASP A 66 -17.65 -5.82 3.99
CA ASP A 66 -18.97 -5.43 4.46
C ASP A 66 -18.88 -4.35 5.57
N ASN A 67 -17.68 -4.06 6.08
CA ASN A 67 -17.44 -3.03 7.07
C ASN A 67 -17.06 -1.68 6.40
N PRO A 68 -17.91 -0.64 6.50
CA PRO A 68 -17.62 0.66 5.87
C PRO A 68 -16.31 1.32 6.34
N ALA A 69 -15.91 1.11 7.60
CA ALA A 69 -14.67 1.66 8.12
C ALA A 69 -13.43 1.00 7.49
N HIS A 70 -13.53 -0.29 7.14
CA HIS A 70 -12.47 -1.01 6.45
C HIS A 70 -12.37 -0.58 4.98
N LEU A 71 -13.50 -0.33 4.32
CA LEU A 71 -13.52 0.25 2.98
C LEU A 71 -12.93 1.66 2.95
N ASP A 72 -13.26 2.52 3.92
CA ASP A 72 -12.67 3.85 4.05
C ASP A 72 -11.14 3.79 4.21
N ALA A 73 -10.64 2.91 5.08
CA ALA A 73 -9.19 2.70 5.24
C ALA A 73 -8.53 2.22 3.93
N LEU A 74 -9.15 1.31 3.19
CA LEU A 74 -8.65 0.85 1.90
C LEU A 74 -8.64 1.97 0.85
N ASN A 75 -9.70 2.77 0.77
CA ASN A 75 -9.80 3.89 -0.16
C ASN A 75 -8.73 4.96 0.13
N ARG A 76 -8.58 5.37 1.40
CA ARG A 76 -7.52 6.31 1.82
C ARG A 76 -6.12 5.79 1.48
N ALA A 77 -5.89 4.49 1.61
CA ALA A 77 -4.61 3.90 1.21
C ALA A 77 -4.39 3.98 -0.31
N TYR A 78 -5.42 3.72 -1.13
CA TYR A 78 -5.34 3.90 -2.58
C TYR A 78 -5.18 5.36 -3.02
N GLU A 79 -5.73 6.32 -2.27
CA GLU A 79 -5.52 7.76 -2.47
C GLU A 79 -4.10 8.19 -2.09
N ARG A 80 -3.57 7.64 -0.99
CA ARG A 80 -2.20 7.91 -0.53
C ARG A 80 -1.14 7.36 -1.47
N PHE A 81 -1.40 6.21 -2.09
CA PHE A 81 -0.48 5.52 -2.99
C PHE A 81 -1.10 5.40 -4.40
N PRO A 82 -1.20 6.52 -5.13
CA PRO A 82 -1.94 6.54 -6.38
C PRO A 82 -1.35 5.60 -7.42
N VAL A 83 -0.03 5.39 -7.43
CA VAL A 83 0.67 4.54 -8.41
C VAL A 83 0.37 3.04 -8.28
N ILE A 84 -0.16 2.57 -7.14
CA ILE A 84 -0.47 1.15 -6.93
C ILE A 84 -1.42 0.65 -8.02
N GLY A 85 -1.11 -0.54 -8.55
CA GLY A 85 -1.79 -1.16 -9.68
C GLY A 85 -1.48 -0.51 -11.03
N GLY A 86 -0.40 0.25 -11.13
CA GLY A 86 0.00 0.94 -12.36
C GLY A 86 -0.97 2.04 -12.76
N ARG A 87 -1.68 2.62 -11.80
CA ARG A 87 -2.54 3.78 -12.02
C ARG A 87 -1.66 5.01 -12.19
N ASP A 88 -2.04 5.90 -13.09
CA ASP A 88 -1.39 7.19 -13.18
C ASP A 88 -1.59 7.97 -11.87
N SER A 89 -0.55 8.68 -11.43
CA SER A 89 -0.74 9.67 -10.39
C SER A 89 -1.76 10.71 -10.89
N PRO A 90 -2.73 11.14 -10.07
CA PRO A 90 -3.59 12.26 -10.44
C PRO A 90 -2.72 13.42 -10.90
N ARG A 91 -2.99 13.95 -12.10
CA ARG A 91 -2.35 15.16 -12.62
C ARG A 91 -2.75 16.38 -11.80
#